data_AF-A0A6P6T5T0-F1
#
_entry.id   AF-A0A6P6T5T0-F1
#
_cell.length_a   1.000
_cell.length_b   1.000
_cell.length_c   1.000
_cell.angle_alpha   90.00
_cell.angle_beta   90.00
_cell.angle_gamma   90.00
#
_symmetry.space_group_name_H-M   'P 1'
#
loop_
_entity.id
_entity.type
_entity.pdbx_description
1 polymer ?
#
loop_
_entity_poly.entity_id
_entity_poly.type
_entity_poly.pdbx_seq_one_letter_code
_entity_poly.pdbx_strand_id
1 'polypeptide(L)'
;MLIESTLKFQGLVPLIVSFVDRLLGCYKHRWLGEWLLETFNESFIPKLNIDYKLGSYFPILERISANERVSPTGLLELLANYMVVLIKKHGPDTGLKSWCQGSKILGICRTMMIHHHSSSLFLGLSRLLAFACLYFPDLEVRDHARTYLRMLVCIPGKKLRDLLNIGEQLPGISPSTNSSSFFNLQSPRYHDPKKSRNISSYIHLERTVPLLVRQSWSLSLPVLRLDDDKQSLESFKDNKTTGEPKELDRSSSSIEIVSDINRISQLQEPLRVMDSKVSEMVGILRKHFASIPDFRHFPGLKIKIPCVLSFDSELFNHSVGTSLPSDSCGIDSLPAIYATVLKFSSSAPYGNIPSYHIPFLLGQPVKKDYSFSETNSLDIVPVGNGSAEEKRFKAHVMIELEPREPQPGVINVHIQTNADNSEIIQGQLHSINVGIEDMFLKAIVPEDVPTEAVPNYCLDLFNALWEACGTSSSTGRETFVLKGGKGVAAISGTQSVKLLEVPFMSLIQAVQRCLASFVVSVTGEPLINIVKGGEIIREVVWKDSDSDSLSEAPNPDARLDGGPLYIQYMDDENEKGPHLQISKKNMGCFLVLIFLPPRFHLLFKMEVCDVSTLVRVRTDHWPCLAYVDELLEALFVE
;
A
#
# COMPACT_ATOMS: atom_id res chain seq x y z
N MET A 1 17.41 -46.64 6.01
CA MET A 1 16.92 -47.25 4.75
C MET A 1 16.20 -46.25 3.84
N LEU A 2 14.97 -45.79 4.13
CA LEU A 2 14.22 -44.88 3.22
C LEU A 2 15.02 -43.63 2.83
N ILE A 3 15.56 -42.89 3.81
CA ILE A 3 16.41 -41.69 3.59
C ILE A 3 17.61 -41.98 2.69
N GLU A 4 18.30 -43.10 2.90
CA GLU A 4 19.48 -43.51 2.13
C GLU A 4 19.11 -43.91 0.70
N SER A 5 17.95 -44.55 0.53
CA SER A 5 17.39 -44.88 -0.77
C SER A 5 16.97 -43.63 -1.54
N THR A 6 16.37 -42.63 -0.88
CA THR A 6 15.98 -41.35 -1.48
C THR A 6 17.19 -40.53 -1.95
N LEU A 7 18.27 -40.52 -1.15
CA LEU A 7 19.53 -39.85 -1.52
C LEU A 7 20.20 -40.50 -2.75
N LYS A 8 20.06 -41.82 -2.92
CA LYS A 8 20.63 -42.58 -4.04
C LYS A 8 19.76 -42.53 -5.30
N PHE A 9 18.43 -42.52 -5.15
CA PHE A 9 17.48 -42.59 -6.27
C PHE A 9 16.43 -41.47 -6.20
N GLN A 10 16.67 -40.39 -6.96
CA GLN A 10 15.76 -39.24 -7.03
C GLN A 10 14.34 -39.59 -7.53
N GLY A 11 14.21 -40.63 -8.35
CA GLY A 11 12.91 -41.11 -8.85
C GLY A 11 11.98 -41.66 -7.76
N LEU A 12 12.49 -41.91 -6.54
CA LEU A 12 11.68 -42.34 -5.40
C LEU A 12 10.93 -41.19 -4.71
N VAL A 13 11.31 -39.94 -4.98
CA VAL A 13 10.72 -38.76 -4.31
C VAL A 13 9.19 -38.68 -4.47
N PRO A 14 8.60 -38.82 -5.68
CA PRO A 14 7.14 -38.76 -5.83
C PRO A 14 6.41 -39.90 -5.11
N LEU A 15 7.03 -41.09 -5.03
CA LEU A 15 6.47 -42.24 -4.33
C LEU A 15 6.44 -42.02 -2.82
N ILE A 16 7.51 -41.45 -2.27
CA ILE A 16 7.60 -41.11 -0.85
C ILE A 16 6.59 -40.03 -0.49
N VAL A 17 6.44 -38.99 -1.33
CA VAL A 17 5.43 -37.94 -1.11
C VAL A 17 4.01 -38.54 -1.13
N SER A 18 3.66 -39.37 -2.11
CA SER A 18 2.34 -40.04 -2.13
C SER A 18 2.14 -40.92 -0.90
N PHE A 19 3.19 -41.59 -0.42
CA PHE A 19 3.14 -42.40 0.79
C PHE A 19 2.89 -41.55 2.04
N VAL A 20 3.60 -40.43 2.20
CA VAL A 20 3.38 -39.46 3.28
C VAL A 20 1.96 -38.90 3.24
N ASP A 21 1.48 -38.50 2.06
CA ASP A 21 0.14 -37.92 1.89
C ASP A 21 -0.96 -38.89 2.34
N ARG A 22 -0.81 -40.18 2.01
CA ARG A 22 -1.75 -41.23 2.47
C ARG A 22 -1.72 -41.44 3.98
N LEU A 23 -0.55 -41.33 4.60
CA LEU A 23 -0.41 -41.44 6.05
C LEU A 23 -1.03 -40.24 6.76
N LEU A 24 -0.77 -39.02 6.28
CA LEU A 24 -1.34 -37.79 6.83
C LEU A 24 -2.86 -37.70 6.64
N GLY A 25 -3.39 -38.23 5.53
CA GLY A 25 -4.83 -38.32 5.26
C GLY A 25 -5.59 -39.34 6.12
N CYS A 26 -4.88 -40.23 6.83
CA CYS A 26 -5.49 -41.24 7.69
C CYS A 26 -5.36 -40.85 9.17
N TYR A 27 -6.47 -40.59 9.85
CA TYR A 27 -6.47 -40.16 11.27
C TYR A 27 -5.67 -41.10 12.20
N LYS A 28 -5.70 -42.42 11.95
CA LYS A 28 -4.97 -43.42 12.76
C LYS A 28 -3.46 -43.46 12.50
N HIS A 29 -3.02 -43.10 11.30
CA HIS A 29 -1.61 -43.18 10.88
C HIS A 29 -0.95 -41.81 10.70
N ARG A 30 -1.68 -40.73 10.99
CA ARG A 30 -1.18 -39.36 10.89
C ARG A 30 0.08 -39.15 11.72
N TRP A 31 0.14 -39.70 12.93
CA TRP A 31 1.33 -39.63 13.79
C TRP A 31 2.58 -40.21 13.11
N LEU A 32 2.43 -41.29 12.34
CA LEU A 32 3.52 -41.93 11.61
C LEU A 32 3.98 -41.07 10.43
N GLY A 33 3.04 -40.41 9.74
CA GLY A 33 3.36 -39.44 8.69
C GLY A 33 4.09 -38.21 9.22
N GLU A 34 3.65 -37.68 10.36
CA GLU A 34 4.30 -36.56 11.05
C GLU A 34 5.71 -36.94 11.52
N TRP A 35 5.87 -38.10 12.16
CA TRP A 35 7.17 -38.63 12.59
C TRP A 35 8.13 -38.88 11.42
N LEU A 36 7.62 -39.37 10.29
CA LEU A 36 8.42 -39.55 9.08
C LEU A 36 8.94 -38.21 8.56
N LEU A 37 8.08 -37.18 8.52
CA LEU A 37 8.47 -35.82 8.11
C LEU A 37 9.49 -35.18 9.05
N GLU A 38 9.35 -35.40 10.37
CA GLU A 38 10.33 -34.98 11.37
C GLU A 38 11.68 -35.66 11.15
N THR A 39 11.67 -36.98 10.88
CA THR A 39 12.89 -37.73 10.55
C THR A 39 13.54 -37.21 9.25
N PHE A 40 12.75 -36.82 8.24
CA PHE A 40 13.27 -36.17 7.04
C PHE A 40 13.85 -34.78 7.35
N ASN A 41 13.22 -34.00 8.23
CA ASN A 41 13.73 -32.68 8.63
C ASN A 41 15.08 -32.79 9.35
N GLU A 42 15.22 -33.73 10.29
CA GLU A 42 16.44 -33.85 11.10
C GLU A 42 17.58 -34.60 10.40
N SER A 43 17.27 -35.72 9.73
CA SER A 43 18.29 -36.65 9.23
C SER A 43 18.54 -36.55 7.73
N PHE A 44 17.62 -35.99 6.94
CA PHE A 44 17.75 -35.89 5.49
C PHE A 44 18.22 -34.49 5.05
N ILE A 45 17.69 -33.40 5.62
CA ILE A 45 18.10 -32.02 5.27
C ILE A 45 19.62 -31.80 5.38
N PRO A 46 20.32 -32.23 6.46
CA PRO A 46 21.77 -31.98 6.57
C PRO A 46 22.62 -32.78 5.57
N LYS A 47 22.07 -33.85 4.97
CA LYS A 47 22.76 -34.74 4.04
C LYS A 47 22.58 -34.35 2.57
N LEU A 48 21.80 -33.30 2.29
CA LEU A 48 21.52 -32.83 0.95
C LEU A 48 22.68 -31.99 0.40
N ASN A 49 23.13 -32.35 -0.80
CA ASN A 49 24.09 -31.52 -1.54
C ASN A 49 23.39 -30.28 -2.11
N ILE A 50 23.98 -29.12 -1.88
CA ILE A 50 23.47 -27.82 -2.31
C ILE A 50 23.85 -27.58 -3.79
N ASP A 51 23.16 -28.28 -4.71
CA ASP A 51 23.34 -28.16 -6.16
C ASP A 51 22.00 -28.08 -6.91
N TYR A 52 22.02 -27.97 -8.25
CA TYR A 52 20.78 -27.90 -9.03
C TYR A 52 19.90 -29.17 -8.92
N LYS A 53 20.41 -30.29 -8.40
CA LYS A 53 19.64 -31.51 -8.17
C LYS A 53 18.76 -31.41 -6.91
N LEU A 54 18.98 -30.38 -6.07
CA LEU A 54 18.13 -30.10 -4.92
C LEU A 54 16.66 -29.90 -5.31
N GLY A 55 16.40 -29.34 -6.49
CA GLY A 55 15.04 -29.13 -7.01
C GLY A 55 14.21 -30.41 -7.17
N SER A 56 14.86 -31.58 -7.29
CA SER A 56 14.16 -32.87 -7.33
C SER A 56 13.52 -33.24 -5.98
N TYR A 57 14.01 -32.66 -4.88
CA TYR A 57 13.55 -32.95 -3.51
C TYR A 57 12.55 -31.95 -2.97
N PHE A 58 12.28 -30.85 -3.70
CA PHE A 58 11.33 -29.81 -3.29
C PHE A 58 9.93 -30.33 -2.91
N PRO A 59 9.36 -31.36 -3.56
CA PRO A 59 8.09 -31.92 -3.11
C PRO A 59 8.11 -32.43 -1.66
N ILE A 60 9.24 -32.97 -1.18
CA ILE A 60 9.40 -33.39 0.22
C ILE A 60 9.54 -32.15 1.11
N LEU A 61 10.32 -31.16 0.69
CA LEU A 61 10.53 -29.92 1.45
C LEU A 61 9.22 -29.13 1.63
N GLU A 62 8.38 -29.10 0.60
CA GLU A 62 7.05 -28.50 0.64
C GLU A 62 6.14 -29.18 1.67
N ARG A 63 6.17 -30.52 1.75
CA ARG A 63 5.42 -31.27 2.78
C ARG A 63 5.94 -31.03 4.19
N ILE A 64 7.25 -30.84 4.36
CA ILE A 64 7.82 -30.43 5.65
C ILE A 64 7.29 -29.03 6.02
N SER A 65 7.28 -28.09 5.07
CA SER A 65 6.81 -26.72 5.30
C SER A 65 5.30 -26.55 5.52
N ALA A 66 4.50 -27.55 5.15
CA ALA A 66 3.05 -27.55 5.36
C ALA A 66 2.66 -28.11 6.73
N ASN A 67 3.58 -28.76 7.45
CA ASN A 67 3.26 -29.48 8.67
C ASN A 67 3.60 -28.66 9.92
N GLU A 68 2.57 -28.16 10.59
CA GLU A 68 2.69 -27.29 11.79
C GLU A 68 3.51 -27.89 12.93
N ARG A 69 3.57 -29.22 13.05
CA ARG A 69 4.28 -29.94 14.12
C ARG A 69 5.80 -29.93 13.95
N VAL A 70 6.29 -29.90 12.71
CA VAL A 70 7.71 -30.01 12.41
C VAL A 70 8.29 -28.61 12.31
N SER A 71 9.33 -28.29 13.09
CA SER A 71 9.97 -26.97 13.02
C SER A 71 10.80 -26.83 11.73
N PRO A 72 10.47 -25.89 10.81
CA PRO A 72 11.17 -25.75 9.54
C PRO A 72 12.47 -24.92 9.64
N THR A 73 13.05 -24.73 10.82
CA THR A 73 14.30 -23.94 10.98
C THR A 73 15.47 -24.47 10.14
N GLY A 74 15.72 -25.80 10.17
CA GLY A 74 16.78 -26.40 9.36
C GLY A 74 16.50 -26.30 7.85
N LEU A 75 15.22 -26.31 7.47
CA LEU A 75 14.80 -26.09 6.08
C LEU A 75 15.08 -24.64 5.64
N LEU A 76 14.82 -23.65 6.49
CA LEU A 76 15.11 -22.25 6.18
C LEU A 76 16.60 -22.01 5.94
N GLU A 77 17.48 -22.60 6.76
CA GLU A 77 18.93 -22.50 6.57
C GLU A 77 19.39 -23.15 5.25
N LEU A 78 18.83 -24.32 4.92
CA LEU A 78 19.09 -24.98 3.64
C LEU A 78 18.65 -24.10 2.45
N LEU A 79 17.45 -23.53 2.50
CA LEU A 79 16.91 -22.65 1.44
C LEU A 79 17.74 -21.37 1.30
N ALA A 80 18.21 -20.79 2.40
CA ALA A 80 19.08 -19.61 2.39
C ALA A 80 20.43 -19.92 1.72
N ASN A 81 21.08 -21.01 2.11
CA ASN A 81 22.34 -21.44 1.51
C ASN A 81 22.15 -21.78 0.01
N TYR A 82 21.02 -22.38 -0.34
CA TYR A 82 20.70 -22.68 -1.73
C TYR A 82 20.48 -21.42 -2.57
N MET A 83 19.80 -20.42 -2.02
CA MET A 83 19.59 -19.12 -2.67
C MET A 83 20.95 -18.46 -3.03
N VAL A 84 21.92 -18.49 -2.12
CA VAL A 84 23.29 -17.99 -2.37
C VAL A 84 23.94 -18.72 -3.56
N VAL A 85 23.78 -20.04 -3.64
CA VAL A 85 24.33 -20.85 -4.75
C VAL A 85 23.65 -20.53 -6.07
N LEU A 86 22.33 -20.34 -6.09
CA LEU A 86 21.58 -19.97 -7.30
C LEU A 86 22.05 -18.63 -7.87
N ILE A 87 22.32 -17.65 -7.00
CA ILE A 87 22.85 -16.34 -7.37
C ILE A 87 24.26 -16.47 -7.97
N LYS A 88 25.16 -17.20 -7.29
CA LYS A 88 26.54 -17.40 -7.75
C LYS A 88 26.64 -18.14 -9.09
N LYS A 89 25.72 -19.07 -9.34
CA LYS A 89 25.69 -19.88 -10.57
C LYS A 89 24.81 -19.28 -11.67
N HIS A 90 24.29 -18.07 -11.47
CA HIS A 90 23.47 -17.40 -12.47
C HIS A 90 24.33 -16.90 -13.63
N GLY A 91 23.99 -17.32 -14.85
CA GLY A 91 24.64 -16.95 -16.09
C GLY A 91 23.67 -17.07 -17.27
N PRO A 92 24.09 -16.70 -18.50
CA PRO A 92 23.21 -16.65 -19.67
C PRO A 92 22.52 -18.00 -19.97
N ASP A 93 23.20 -19.13 -19.74
CA ASP A 93 22.66 -20.47 -20.00
C ASP A 93 21.92 -21.10 -18.80
N THR A 94 22.11 -20.55 -17.59
CA THR A 94 21.54 -21.09 -16.34
C THR A 94 20.42 -20.23 -15.77
N GLY A 95 20.19 -19.03 -16.32
CA GLY A 95 19.19 -18.07 -15.85
C GLY A 95 17.79 -18.68 -15.67
N LEU A 96 17.30 -19.41 -16.67
CA LEU A 96 15.97 -20.06 -16.61
C LEU A 96 15.89 -21.11 -15.48
N LYS A 97 16.98 -21.85 -15.22
CA LYS A 97 17.02 -22.85 -14.13
C LYS A 97 17.08 -22.17 -12.77
N SER A 98 17.89 -21.11 -12.64
CA SER A 98 17.95 -20.31 -11.41
C SER A 98 16.61 -19.65 -11.10
N TRP A 99 15.95 -19.06 -12.09
CA TRP A 99 14.61 -18.49 -11.98
C TRP A 99 13.57 -19.52 -11.50
N CYS A 100 13.51 -20.68 -12.15
CA CYS A 100 12.55 -21.74 -11.80
C CYS A 100 12.77 -22.26 -10.36
N GLN A 101 14.03 -22.47 -9.98
CA GLN A 101 14.38 -22.90 -8.62
C GLN A 101 14.09 -21.81 -7.59
N GLY A 102 14.44 -20.56 -7.87
CA GLY A 102 14.15 -19.41 -7.01
C GLY A 102 12.65 -19.22 -6.77
N SER A 103 11.84 -19.32 -7.83
CA SER A 103 10.38 -19.26 -7.76
C SER A 103 9.79 -20.38 -6.89
N LYS A 104 10.35 -21.58 -6.98
CA LYS A 104 9.95 -22.71 -6.13
C LYS A 104 10.34 -22.52 -4.66
N ILE A 105 11.50 -21.93 -4.36
CA ILE A 105 11.86 -21.55 -2.98
C ILE A 105 10.83 -20.57 -2.41
N LEU A 106 10.45 -19.57 -3.19
CA LEU A 106 9.40 -18.62 -2.79
C LEU A 106 8.03 -19.30 -2.58
N GLY A 107 7.71 -20.33 -3.37
CA GLY A 107 6.55 -21.19 -3.14
C GLY A 107 6.60 -21.90 -1.77
N ILE A 108 7.75 -22.47 -1.40
CA ILE A 108 7.93 -23.09 -0.08
C ILE A 108 7.82 -22.03 1.04
N CYS A 109 8.40 -20.85 0.85
CA CYS A 109 8.23 -19.72 1.78
C CYS A 109 6.76 -19.35 1.97
N ARG A 110 5.97 -19.33 0.89
CA ARG A 110 4.53 -19.10 0.94
C ARG A 110 3.81 -20.17 1.77
N THR A 111 4.09 -21.45 1.53
CA THR A 111 3.54 -22.56 2.31
C THR A 111 3.87 -22.41 3.80
N MET A 112 5.11 -22.01 4.14
CA MET A 112 5.48 -21.73 5.53
C MET A 112 4.65 -20.60 6.15
N MET A 113 4.38 -19.51 5.41
CA MET A 113 3.54 -18.39 5.90
C MET A 113 2.09 -18.78 6.12
N ILE A 114 1.57 -19.77 5.38
CA ILE A 114 0.19 -20.25 5.49
C ILE A 114 0.02 -21.12 6.74
N HIS A 115 0.96 -22.03 6.97
CA HIS A 115 0.81 -23.07 8.01
C HIS A 115 1.48 -22.66 9.32
N HIS A 116 2.64 -22.01 9.28
CA HIS A 116 3.38 -21.67 10.49
C HIS A 116 3.22 -20.21 10.89
N HIS A 117 2.73 -19.99 12.10
CA HIS A 117 2.46 -18.66 12.66
C HIS A 117 3.39 -18.31 13.84
N SER A 118 4.45 -19.11 14.05
CA SER A 118 5.38 -18.93 15.15
C SER A 118 6.29 -17.73 14.91
N SER A 119 6.50 -16.91 15.94
CA SER A 119 7.48 -15.81 15.93
C SER A 119 8.91 -16.31 15.67
N SER A 120 9.21 -17.58 15.99
CA SER A 120 10.52 -18.18 15.78
C SER A 120 10.93 -18.27 14.30
N LEU A 121 9.96 -18.39 13.38
CA LEU A 121 10.23 -18.51 11.94
C LEU A 121 10.23 -17.16 11.24
N PHE A 122 9.59 -16.16 11.84
CA PHE A 122 9.47 -14.81 11.29
C PHE A 122 10.84 -14.22 10.93
N LEU A 123 11.82 -14.33 11.83
CA LEU A 123 13.16 -13.78 11.61
C LEU A 123 13.93 -14.51 10.51
N GLY A 124 13.85 -15.85 10.46
CA GLY A 124 14.53 -16.64 9.44
C GLY A 124 13.93 -16.42 8.05
N LEU A 125 12.60 -16.38 7.98
CA LEU A 125 11.87 -16.17 6.73
C LEU A 125 12.03 -14.74 6.20
N SER A 126 11.98 -13.73 7.07
CA SER A 126 12.20 -12.34 6.68
C SER A 126 13.61 -12.12 6.14
N ARG A 127 14.64 -12.70 6.78
CA ARG A 127 16.03 -12.65 6.29
C ARG A 127 16.18 -13.31 4.92
N LEU A 128 15.59 -14.48 4.72
CA LEU A 128 15.62 -15.19 3.43
C LEU A 128 14.96 -14.36 2.31
N LEU A 129 13.77 -13.83 2.57
CA LEU A 129 13.04 -13.02 1.60
C LEU A 129 13.75 -11.70 1.32
N ALA A 130 14.26 -11.01 2.35
CA ALA A 130 15.04 -9.79 2.18
C ALA A 130 16.32 -10.02 1.36
N PHE A 131 17.02 -11.13 1.62
CA PHE A 131 18.19 -11.53 0.84
C PHE A 131 17.85 -11.74 -0.64
N ALA A 132 16.73 -12.43 -0.94
CA ALA A 132 16.26 -12.60 -2.31
C ALA A 132 15.86 -11.27 -2.98
N CYS A 133 15.24 -10.34 -2.23
CA CYS A 133 14.87 -9.01 -2.75
C CYS A 133 16.10 -8.20 -3.23
N LEU A 134 17.19 -8.28 -2.48
CA LEU A 134 18.38 -7.47 -2.67
C LEU A 134 19.31 -8.05 -3.73
N TYR A 135 19.52 -9.37 -3.70
CA TYR A 135 20.64 -9.99 -4.42
C TYR A 135 20.25 -10.96 -5.53
N PHE A 136 18.97 -11.35 -5.64
CA PHE A 136 18.59 -12.27 -6.70
C PHE A 136 18.66 -11.58 -8.07
N PRO A 137 19.24 -12.19 -9.11
CA PRO A 137 19.48 -11.52 -10.40
C PRO A 137 18.22 -11.31 -11.24
N ASP A 138 17.23 -12.19 -11.10
CA ASP A 138 15.97 -12.10 -11.83
C ASP A 138 14.96 -11.15 -11.15
N LEU A 139 14.36 -10.25 -11.93
CA LEU A 139 13.44 -9.23 -11.43
C LEU A 139 12.15 -9.83 -10.87
N GLU A 140 11.56 -10.83 -11.54
CA GLU A 140 10.30 -11.41 -11.07
C GLU A 140 10.48 -12.08 -9.71
N VAL A 141 11.55 -12.85 -9.52
CA VAL A 141 11.84 -13.51 -8.24
C VAL A 141 12.08 -12.47 -7.14
N ARG A 142 12.80 -11.38 -7.41
CA ARG A 142 12.99 -10.29 -6.44
C ARG A 142 11.67 -9.65 -6.05
N ASP A 143 10.78 -9.44 -7.02
CA ASP A 143 9.52 -8.74 -6.78
C ASP A 143 8.53 -9.61 -6.00
N HIS A 144 8.49 -10.90 -6.29
CA HIS A 144 7.73 -11.87 -5.49
C HIS A 144 8.28 -11.99 -4.07
N ALA A 145 9.60 -12.01 -3.90
CA ALA A 145 10.23 -12.02 -2.58
C ALA A 145 9.88 -10.76 -1.78
N ARG A 146 9.87 -9.58 -2.44
CA ARG A 146 9.50 -8.31 -1.82
C ARG A 146 8.05 -8.31 -1.38
N THR A 147 7.17 -8.83 -2.23
CA THR A 147 5.74 -8.98 -1.92
C THR A 147 5.56 -9.86 -0.69
N TYR A 148 6.15 -11.05 -0.65
CA TYR A 148 6.05 -11.94 0.50
C TYR A 148 6.68 -11.35 1.77
N LEU A 149 7.81 -10.65 1.66
CA LEU A 149 8.42 -9.97 2.80
C LEU A 149 7.48 -8.92 3.39
N ARG A 150 6.87 -8.10 2.53
CA ARG A 150 5.92 -7.07 2.97
C ARG A 150 4.67 -7.67 3.58
N MET A 151 4.12 -8.72 2.97
CA MET A 151 2.97 -9.42 3.52
C MET A 151 3.28 -10.00 4.90
N LEU A 152 4.46 -10.63 5.06
CA LEU A 152 4.93 -11.17 6.33
C LEU A 152 5.04 -10.08 7.41
N VAL A 153 5.61 -8.92 7.08
CA VAL A 153 5.87 -7.82 8.04
C VAL A 153 4.61 -7.00 8.35
N CYS A 154 3.74 -6.78 7.36
CA CYS A 154 2.64 -5.81 7.46
C CYS A 154 1.28 -6.45 7.78
N ILE A 155 1.12 -7.76 7.56
CA ILE A 155 -0.17 -8.43 7.71
C ILE A 155 -0.16 -9.33 8.96
N PRO A 156 -1.11 -9.16 9.90
CA PRO A 156 -1.25 -10.07 11.03
C PRO A 156 -1.42 -11.52 10.58
N GLY A 157 -0.69 -12.47 11.18
CA GLY A 157 -0.58 -13.86 10.66
C GLY A 157 -1.89 -14.58 10.37
N LYS A 158 -2.96 -14.35 11.18
CA LYS A 158 -4.28 -14.93 10.89
C LYS A 158 -4.88 -14.42 9.58
N LYS A 159 -4.83 -13.11 9.34
CA LYS A 159 -5.30 -12.48 8.10
C LYS A 159 -4.42 -12.86 6.91
N LEU A 160 -3.11 -13.00 7.14
CA LEU A 160 -2.15 -13.42 6.11
C LEU A 160 -2.50 -14.80 5.55
N ARG A 161 -2.78 -15.77 6.42
CA ARG A 161 -3.23 -17.11 5.99
C ARG A 161 -4.50 -17.04 5.16
N ASP A 162 -5.50 -16.29 5.60
CA ASP A 162 -6.79 -16.21 4.90
C ASP A 162 -6.61 -15.59 3.50
N LEU A 163 -5.79 -14.54 3.38
CA LEU A 163 -5.40 -13.93 2.10
C LEU A 163 -4.65 -14.87 1.17
N LEU A 164 -3.73 -15.67 1.70
CA LEU A 164 -2.99 -16.65 0.92
C LEU A 164 -3.87 -17.87 0.56
N ASN A 165 -4.84 -18.27 1.40
CA ASN A 165 -5.73 -19.39 1.14
C ASN A 165 -6.83 -19.09 0.11
N ILE A 166 -7.28 -17.84 -0.02
CA ILE A 166 -8.21 -17.41 -1.09
C ILE A 166 -7.65 -17.75 -2.48
N GLY A 167 -6.32 -17.86 -2.59
CA GLY A 167 -5.60 -18.32 -3.77
C GLY A 167 -5.94 -19.72 -4.27
N GLU A 168 -6.44 -20.60 -3.40
CA GLU A 168 -6.61 -22.04 -3.66
C GLU A 168 -8.09 -22.46 -3.86
N GLN A 169 -9.05 -21.61 -3.50
CA GLN A 169 -10.48 -21.97 -3.36
C GLN A 169 -11.41 -21.55 -4.52
N LEU A 170 -10.94 -21.47 -5.77
CA LEU A 170 -11.86 -21.43 -6.92
C LEU A 170 -12.10 -22.86 -7.43
N PRO A 171 -13.28 -23.47 -7.17
CA PRO A 171 -13.59 -24.79 -7.70
C PRO A 171 -14.00 -24.64 -9.17
N GLY A 172 -13.21 -25.20 -10.09
CA GLY A 172 -13.64 -25.37 -11.48
C GLY A 172 -12.62 -25.04 -12.58
N ILE A 173 -11.40 -24.62 -12.25
CA ILE A 173 -10.33 -24.43 -13.24
C ILE A 173 -9.16 -25.32 -12.86
N SER A 174 -8.77 -26.20 -13.78
CA SER A 174 -7.61 -27.09 -13.66
C SER A 174 -6.38 -26.33 -13.14
N PRO A 175 -5.51 -26.95 -12.30
CA PRO A 175 -4.33 -26.30 -11.75
C PRO A 175 -3.31 -26.04 -12.86
N SER A 176 -3.46 -24.93 -13.57
CA SER A 176 -2.39 -24.40 -14.41
C SER A 176 -1.33 -23.77 -13.50
N THR A 177 -0.08 -24.02 -13.84
CA THR A 177 1.18 -23.69 -13.15
C THR A 177 1.43 -22.20 -12.83
N ASN A 178 0.43 -21.33 -12.99
CA ASN A 178 0.51 -19.91 -12.76
C ASN A 178 -0.53 -19.49 -11.70
N SER A 179 -0.25 -19.80 -10.43
CA SER A 179 -1.01 -19.27 -9.27
C SER A 179 -0.74 -17.77 -9.01
N SER A 180 -0.16 -17.05 -9.99
CA SER A 180 0.15 -15.61 -9.93
C SER A 180 -1.05 -14.70 -10.22
N SER A 181 -2.25 -15.24 -10.49
CA SER A 181 -3.43 -14.46 -10.84
C SER A 181 -3.92 -13.46 -9.78
N PHE A 182 -3.48 -13.58 -8.52
CA PHE A 182 -3.88 -12.67 -7.42
C PHE A 182 -3.01 -11.41 -7.33
N PHE A 183 -1.77 -11.51 -7.82
CA PHE A 183 -0.80 -10.42 -7.85
C PHE A 183 -0.36 -10.23 -9.30
N ASN A 184 -1.31 -9.88 -10.16
CA ASN A 184 -0.96 -9.44 -11.51
C ASN A 184 -0.24 -8.08 -11.41
N LEU A 185 1.05 -8.11 -11.12
CA LEU A 185 1.99 -7.29 -11.88
C LEU A 185 1.81 -7.74 -13.32
N GLN A 186 0.89 -7.11 -14.06
CA GLN A 186 0.97 -7.16 -15.51
C GLN A 186 2.30 -6.52 -15.85
N SER A 187 3.34 -7.34 -16.03
CA SER A 187 4.48 -6.94 -16.82
C SER A 187 3.89 -6.39 -18.13
N PRO A 188 4.40 -5.25 -18.64
CA PRO A 188 3.92 -4.72 -19.89
C PRO A 188 4.02 -5.84 -20.91
N ARG A 189 2.85 -6.31 -21.38
CA ARG A 189 2.79 -7.36 -22.40
C ARG A 189 3.72 -6.90 -23.50
N TYR A 190 4.81 -7.63 -23.70
CA TYR A 190 5.70 -7.44 -24.83
C TYR A 190 4.87 -7.70 -26.07
N HIS A 191 4.33 -6.61 -26.63
CA HIS A 191 3.75 -6.63 -27.95
C HIS A 191 4.89 -6.82 -28.94
N ASP A 192 4.69 -7.76 -29.85
CA ASP A 192 5.59 -8.14 -30.92
C ASP A 192 6.06 -6.87 -31.69
N PRO A 193 7.36 -6.50 -31.67
CA PRO A 193 7.85 -5.18 -32.08
C PRO A 193 7.88 -4.97 -33.61
N LYS A 194 7.11 -5.74 -34.39
CA LYS A 194 7.28 -5.79 -35.85
C LYS A 194 6.17 -5.16 -36.68
N LYS A 195 5.13 -4.52 -36.11
CA LYS A 195 4.11 -3.83 -36.94
C LYS A 195 3.51 -2.51 -36.46
N SER A 196 4.02 -1.86 -35.41
CA SER A 196 3.62 -0.48 -35.08
C SER A 196 4.83 0.33 -34.65
N ARG A 197 5.17 1.39 -35.41
CA ARG A 197 6.05 2.47 -34.89
C ARG A 197 5.41 2.96 -33.58
N ASN A 198 6.11 2.79 -32.47
CA ASN A 198 5.54 3.03 -31.15
C ASN A 198 5.29 4.53 -30.97
N ILE A 199 4.03 4.95 -30.93
CA ILE A 199 3.62 6.37 -30.88
C ILE A 199 4.17 7.06 -29.63
N SER A 200 4.38 6.28 -28.56
CA SER A 200 4.99 6.74 -27.32
C SER A 200 6.44 7.23 -27.48
N SER A 201 7.09 7.01 -28.63
CA SER A 201 8.44 7.52 -28.89
C SER A 201 8.48 9.00 -29.28
N TYR A 202 7.37 9.55 -29.76
CA TYR A 202 7.32 10.94 -30.23
C TYR A 202 6.13 11.74 -29.70
N ILE A 203 5.12 11.11 -29.08
CA ILE A 203 4.09 11.79 -28.29
C ILE A 203 4.28 11.41 -26.83
N HIS A 204 4.46 12.43 -25.99
CA HIS A 204 4.79 12.29 -24.57
C HIS A 204 3.68 12.88 -23.72
N LEU A 205 3.19 12.08 -22.77
CA LEU A 205 2.31 12.54 -21.70
C LEU A 205 3.03 12.33 -20.38
N GLU A 206 3.37 13.43 -19.71
CA GLU A 206 4.17 13.40 -18.49
C GLU A 206 3.43 14.05 -17.33
N ARG A 207 3.67 13.56 -16.10
CA ARG A 207 3.12 14.19 -14.90
C ARG A 207 3.83 15.52 -14.65
N THR A 208 3.07 16.55 -14.25
CA THR A 208 3.67 17.83 -13.82
C THR A 208 4.37 17.70 -12.47
N VAL A 209 3.81 16.88 -11.58
CA VAL A 209 4.38 16.59 -10.26
C VAL A 209 4.90 15.14 -10.25
N PRO A 210 6.21 14.92 -10.06
CA PRO A 210 6.75 13.57 -9.96
C PRO A 210 6.24 12.89 -8.69
N LEU A 211 6.11 11.57 -8.74
CA LEU A 211 5.78 10.76 -7.57
C LEU A 211 6.94 10.76 -6.58
N LEU A 212 6.62 10.80 -5.29
CA LEU A 212 7.58 10.52 -4.23
C LEU A 212 7.94 9.03 -4.29
N VAL A 213 6.92 8.19 -4.40
CA VAL A 213 7.11 6.74 -4.52
C VAL A 213 7.20 6.37 -6.00
N ARG A 214 8.44 6.21 -6.51
CA ARG A 214 8.70 5.89 -7.92
C ARG A 214 8.20 4.49 -8.36
N GLN A 215 7.91 3.58 -7.43
CA GLN A 215 7.37 2.24 -7.70
C GLN A 215 5.94 2.12 -7.17
N SER A 216 4.94 2.09 -8.05
CA SER A 216 3.53 1.94 -7.65
C SER A 216 3.10 0.49 -7.84
N TRP A 217 2.93 -0.26 -6.75
CA TRP A 217 2.39 -1.63 -6.80
C TRP A 217 0.98 -1.66 -6.24
N SER A 218 0.08 -2.44 -6.83
CA SER A 218 -1.32 -2.55 -6.39
C SER A 218 -1.53 -3.89 -5.67
N LEU A 219 -1.88 -3.89 -4.38
CA LEU A 219 -2.39 -5.09 -3.70
C LEU A 219 -3.86 -5.28 -4.10
N SER A 220 -4.12 -5.86 -5.26
CA SER A 220 -5.49 -6.19 -5.68
C SER A 220 -6.00 -7.35 -4.82
N LEU A 221 -6.64 -7.02 -3.70
CA LEU A 221 -7.39 -7.99 -2.92
C LEU A 221 -8.75 -8.18 -3.60
N PRO A 222 -9.21 -9.43 -3.83
CA PRO A 222 -10.60 -9.64 -4.17
C PRO A 222 -11.44 -9.04 -3.05
N VAL A 223 -12.33 -8.10 -3.39
CA VAL A 223 -13.40 -7.65 -2.49
C VAL A 223 -14.05 -8.93 -1.97
N LEU A 224 -14.01 -9.16 -0.66
CA LEU A 224 -14.94 -10.06 0.01
C LEU A 224 -16.34 -9.49 -0.23
N ARG A 225 -16.88 -9.76 -1.43
CA ARG A 225 -18.30 -9.74 -1.67
C ARG A 225 -18.82 -10.88 -0.81
N LEU A 226 -19.15 -10.55 0.44
CA LEU A 226 -20.31 -11.22 1.04
C LEU A 226 -21.45 -10.87 0.10
N ASP A 227 -21.70 -11.77 -0.86
CA ASP A 227 -23.03 -11.85 -1.44
C ASP A 227 -23.98 -11.97 -0.27
N ASP A 228 -24.89 -11.01 -0.27
CA ASP A 228 -25.96 -10.82 0.67
C ASP A 228 -27.00 -11.93 0.41
N ASP A 229 -26.64 -13.17 0.71
CA ASP A 229 -27.55 -14.31 0.68
C ASP A 229 -27.42 -15.13 1.96
N LYS A 230 -28.32 -14.82 2.89
CA LYS A 230 -28.85 -15.65 3.98
C LYS A 230 -27.98 -16.87 4.35
N GLN A 231 -26.96 -16.64 5.17
CA GLN A 231 -26.50 -17.64 6.14
C GLN A 231 -25.73 -16.96 7.27
N SER A 232 -26.42 -16.83 8.40
CA SER A 232 -25.89 -16.41 9.69
C SER A 232 -24.72 -17.30 10.12
N LEU A 233 -23.49 -16.77 10.15
CA LEU A 233 -22.37 -17.43 10.81
C LEU A 233 -22.34 -17.01 12.28
N GLU A 234 -22.99 -17.85 13.08
CA GLU A 234 -22.70 -18.21 14.48
C GLU A 234 -21.74 -17.31 15.26
N SER A 235 -22.33 -16.31 15.90
CA SER A 235 -21.86 -15.82 17.20
C SER A 235 -21.76 -16.99 18.18
N PHE A 236 -20.58 -17.13 18.79
CA PHE A 236 -20.27 -18.05 19.88
C PHE A 236 -21.41 -18.13 20.90
N LYS A 237 -22.03 -19.32 21.00
CA LYS A 237 -22.99 -19.69 22.05
C LYS A 237 -22.25 -19.86 23.38
N ASP A 238 -22.51 -18.97 24.33
CA ASP A 238 -22.35 -19.28 25.75
C ASP A 238 -23.66 -19.80 26.33
N ASN A 239 -23.58 -21.06 26.78
CA ASN A 239 -24.30 -21.75 27.85
C ASN A 239 -25.73 -21.29 28.26
N LYS A 240 -26.68 -22.18 27.89
CA LYS A 240 -27.88 -22.63 28.61
C LYS A 240 -28.38 -21.78 29.79
N THR A 241 -29.61 -21.26 29.64
CA THR A 241 -30.62 -21.33 30.70
C THR A 241 -31.91 -21.92 30.15
N THR A 242 -32.41 -22.91 30.87
CA THR A 242 -33.60 -23.71 30.62
C THR A 242 -34.85 -22.97 31.09
N GLY A 243 -35.95 -22.99 30.32
CA GLY A 243 -37.28 -22.58 30.79
C GLY A 243 -38.26 -22.30 29.65
N GLU A 244 -39.29 -23.13 29.55
CA GLU A 244 -40.31 -23.28 28.50
C GLU A 244 -41.29 -22.09 28.29
N PRO A 245 -42.08 -22.11 27.17
CA PRO A 245 -42.88 -20.99 26.68
C PRO A 245 -44.36 -21.04 27.11
N LYS A 246 -45.07 -19.91 27.02
CA LYS A 246 -46.53 -19.91 26.85
C LYS A 246 -46.99 -18.83 25.86
N GLU A 247 -47.70 -19.30 24.85
CA GLU A 247 -48.48 -18.58 23.86
C GLU A 247 -49.67 -17.83 24.48
N LEU A 248 -50.11 -16.72 23.86
CA LEU A 248 -51.52 -16.48 23.52
C LEU A 248 -51.71 -15.33 22.49
N ASP A 249 -52.24 -15.70 21.32
CA ASP A 249 -53.34 -15.08 20.52
C ASP A 249 -53.83 -13.64 20.83
N ARG A 250 -54.46 -12.84 19.94
CA ARG A 250 -54.84 -12.87 18.51
C ARG A 250 -55.63 -11.54 18.26
N SER A 251 -55.62 -11.04 17.02
CA SER A 251 -56.61 -10.12 16.37
C SER A 251 -56.75 -8.69 16.91
N SER A 252 -57.18 -7.65 16.16
CA SER A 252 -57.34 -7.31 14.74
C SER A 252 -57.83 -5.85 14.75
N SER A 253 -57.41 -5.00 13.80
CA SER A 253 -58.26 -4.07 13.04
C SER A 253 -57.49 -2.86 12.51
N SER A 254 -58.08 -2.25 11.49
CA SER A 254 -57.49 -1.59 10.34
C SER A 254 -57.64 -0.06 10.36
N ILE A 255 -56.69 0.60 9.68
CA ILE A 255 -56.76 1.91 9.01
C ILE A 255 -56.63 3.16 9.91
N GLU A 256 -55.52 3.89 9.73
CA GLU A 256 -55.56 5.29 9.29
C GLU A 256 -54.19 5.71 8.70
N ILE A 257 -54.23 6.16 7.44
CA ILE A 257 -53.10 6.72 6.69
C ILE A 257 -53.09 8.22 7.00
N VAL A 258 -52.19 8.67 7.87
CA VAL A 258 -51.85 10.10 8.03
C VAL A 258 -50.35 10.22 8.29
N SER A 259 -49.64 10.71 7.27
CA SER A 259 -48.33 11.40 7.29
C SER A 259 -47.34 11.10 8.43
N ASP A 260 -46.43 10.14 8.23
CA ASP A 260 -45.24 9.95 9.08
C ASP A 260 -43.95 10.11 8.26
N ILE A 261 -43.73 11.31 7.70
CA ILE A 261 -42.42 11.73 7.15
C ILE A 261 -41.42 12.05 8.28
N ASN A 262 -41.86 12.03 9.54
CA ASN A 262 -41.05 12.40 10.72
C ASN A 262 -40.64 11.24 11.64
N ARG A 263 -40.73 9.97 11.21
CA ARG A 263 -40.45 8.80 12.09
C ARG A 263 -39.20 7.96 11.75
N ILE A 264 -38.36 8.37 10.80
CA ILE A 264 -37.13 7.61 10.46
C ILE A 264 -35.91 8.04 11.33
N SER A 265 -36.07 8.98 12.27
CA SER A 265 -34.97 9.50 13.11
C SER A 265 -34.65 8.68 14.37
N GLN A 266 -35.27 7.52 14.60
CA GLN A 266 -35.00 6.71 15.78
C GLN A 266 -34.83 5.24 15.43
N LEU A 267 -33.67 4.89 14.84
CA LEU A 267 -33.15 3.54 15.04
C LEU A 267 -32.74 3.43 16.51
N GLN A 268 -33.52 2.68 17.29
CA GLN A 268 -33.30 2.39 18.70
C GLN A 268 -31.87 1.90 18.93
N GLU A 269 -31.07 2.75 19.58
CA GLU A 269 -29.72 2.45 20.01
C GLU A 269 -29.75 1.35 21.09
N PRO A 270 -28.83 0.37 21.06
CA PRO A 270 -28.60 -0.47 22.21
C PRO A 270 -28.00 0.41 23.32
N LEU A 271 -28.84 0.82 24.28
CA LEU A 271 -28.44 1.56 25.48
C LEU A 271 -27.26 0.83 26.14
N ARG A 272 -26.07 1.43 26.06
CA ARG A 272 -24.87 0.98 26.78
C ARG A 272 -24.38 2.13 27.64
N VAL A 273 -23.93 1.79 28.85
CA VAL A 273 -23.27 2.74 29.73
C VAL A 273 -21.91 3.07 29.10
N MET A 274 -21.79 4.26 28.54
CA MET A 274 -20.55 4.78 27.97
C MET A 274 -19.97 5.83 28.93
N ASP A 275 -18.65 5.87 29.05
CA ASP A 275 -17.98 6.98 29.74
C ASP A 275 -18.18 8.27 28.92
N SER A 276 -18.27 9.40 29.62
CA SER A 276 -18.30 10.75 29.10
C SER A 276 -17.30 11.00 27.96
N LYS A 277 -16.05 10.58 28.13
CA LYS A 277 -14.98 10.71 27.11
C LYS A 277 -15.27 9.91 25.85
N VAL A 278 -15.80 8.69 25.98
CA VAL A 278 -16.14 7.83 24.85
C VAL A 278 -17.35 8.40 24.11
N SER A 279 -18.34 8.93 24.84
CA SER A 279 -19.51 9.59 24.25
C SER A 279 -19.13 10.82 23.43
N GLU A 280 -18.21 11.64 23.93
CA GLU A 280 -17.70 12.82 23.22
C GLU A 280 -16.96 12.43 21.95
N MET A 281 -16.01 11.49 22.04
CA MET A 281 -15.31 10.91 20.90
C MET A 281 -16.27 10.41 19.82
N VAL A 282 -17.28 9.64 20.22
CA VAL A 282 -18.28 9.08 19.31
C VAL A 282 -19.15 10.18 18.68
N GLY A 283 -19.46 11.24 19.42
CA GLY A 283 -20.12 12.44 18.90
C GLY A 283 -19.32 13.09 17.77
N ILE A 284 -18.01 13.28 17.96
CA ILE A 284 -17.11 13.83 16.95
C ILE A 284 -17.06 12.94 15.71
N LEU A 285 -16.90 11.63 15.88
CA LEU A 285 -16.85 10.67 14.77
C LEU A 285 -18.18 10.64 13.99
N ARG A 286 -19.34 10.63 14.68
CA ARG A 286 -20.65 10.70 14.03
C ARG A 286 -20.79 11.94 13.17
N LYS A 287 -20.39 13.10 13.70
CA LYS A 287 -20.42 14.38 12.98
C LYS A 287 -19.52 14.34 11.73
N HIS A 288 -18.33 13.76 11.86
CA HIS A 288 -17.38 13.59 10.75
C HIS A 288 -17.92 12.67 9.65
N PHE A 289 -18.31 11.44 10.00
CA PHE A 289 -18.81 10.47 9.02
C PHE A 289 -20.13 10.90 8.36
N ALA A 290 -20.99 11.65 9.06
CA ALA A 290 -22.19 12.23 8.48
C ALA A 290 -21.88 13.26 7.37
N SER A 291 -20.68 13.83 7.36
CA SER A 291 -20.22 14.79 6.34
C SER A 291 -19.60 14.09 5.11
N ILE A 292 -19.19 12.81 5.25
CA ILE A 292 -18.57 12.02 4.17
C ILE A 292 -19.67 11.50 3.23
N PRO A 293 -19.59 11.76 1.90
CA PRO A 293 -20.54 11.23 0.93
C PRO A 293 -20.48 9.71 0.82
N ASP A 294 -21.66 9.07 0.83
CA ASP A 294 -21.74 7.66 0.46
C ASP A 294 -21.57 7.50 -1.06
N PHE A 295 -20.36 7.13 -1.48
CA PHE A 295 -19.98 6.95 -2.88
C PHE A 295 -20.82 5.92 -3.65
N ARG A 296 -21.59 5.06 -2.96
CA ARG A 296 -22.50 4.10 -3.61
C ARG A 296 -23.72 4.79 -4.20
N HIS A 297 -24.11 5.93 -3.64
CA HIS A 297 -25.34 6.66 -3.97
C HIS A 297 -25.10 8.10 -4.41
N PHE A 298 -23.91 8.65 -4.12
CA PHE A 298 -23.45 9.99 -4.48
C PHE A 298 -22.15 9.93 -5.28
N PRO A 299 -21.83 10.95 -6.09
CA PRO A 299 -20.51 11.03 -6.73
C PRO A 299 -19.42 11.03 -5.65
N GLY A 300 -18.45 10.14 -5.79
CA GLY A 300 -17.32 10.02 -4.88
C GLY A 300 -16.36 11.21 -4.99
N LEU A 301 -15.43 11.29 -4.05
CA LEU A 301 -14.40 12.31 -4.03
C LEU A 301 -13.44 12.11 -5.21
N LYS A 302 -13.21 13.18 -5.97
CA LYS A 302 -12.32 13.15 -7.12
C LYS A 302 -10.94 13.64 -6.76
N ILE A 303 -9.91 12.88 -7.15
CA ILE A 303 -8.51 13.30 -7.14
C ILE A 303 -8.10 13.73 -8.54
N LYS A 304 -7.17 14.67 -8.64
CA LYS A 304 -6.76 15.30 -9.90
C LYS A 304 -5.26 15.11 -10.12
N ILE A 305 -4.89 14.49 -11.24
CA ILE A 305 -3.49 14.31 -11.62
C ILE A 305 -3.17 15.27 -12.77
N PRO A 306 -2.34 16.30 -12.54
CA PRO A 306 -1.90 17.21 -13.57
C PRO A 306 -0.83 16.57 -14.45
N CYS A 307 -1.09 16.57 -15.76
CA CYS A 307 -0.21 16.06 -16.79
C CYS A 307 0.02 17.12 -17.89
N VAL A 308 1.09 16.95 -18.65
CA VAL A 308 1.44 17.76 -19.81
C VAL A 308 1.63 16.84 -20.99
N LEU A 309 0.91 17.13 -22.08
CA LEU A 309 1.06 16.47 -23.37
C LEU A 309 1.93 17.34 -24.29
N SER A 310 2.96 16.73 -24.89
CA SER A 310 3.82 17.32 -25.91
C SER A 310 4.19 16.29 -26.97
N PHE A 311 4.63 16.72 -28.15
CA PHE A 311 5.15 15.80 -29.16
C PHE A 311 6.32 16.41 -29.94
N ASP A 312 7.23 15.53 -30.39
CA ASP A 312 8.48 15.91 -31.05
C ASP A 312 8.28 16.05 -32.56
N SER A 313 8.56 17.23 -33.10
CA SER A 313 8.29 17.57 -34.51
C SER A 313 9.04 16.70 -35.52
N GLU A 314 10.33 16.43 -35.27
CA GLU A 314 11.18 15.68 -36.22
C GLU A 314 10.76 14.21 -36.32
N LEU A 315 10.58 13.55 -35.17
CA LEU A 315 10.17 12.15 -35.10
C LEU A 315 8.75 11.95 -35.62
N PHE A 316 7.86 12.91 -35.36
CA PHE A 316 6.51 12.93 -35.90
C PHE A 316 6.53 12.97 -37.44
N ASN A 317 7.30 13.89 -38.05
CA ASN A 317 7.42 13.99 -39.51
C ASN A 317 8.02 12.74 -40.15
N HIS A 318 9.04 12.13 -39.52
CA HIS A 318 9.59 10.84 -39.97
C HIS A 318 8.57 9.68 -39.87
N SER A 319 7.64 9.75 -38.92
CA SER A 319 6.61 8.74 -38.70
C SER A 319 5.46 8.84 -39.72
N VAL A 320 5.02 10.07 -40.02
CA VAL A 320 3.88 10.41 -40.90
C VAL A 320 4.29 10.49 -42.38
N GLY A 321 5.59 10.50 -42.68
CA GLY A 321 6.11 10.38 -44.06
C GLY A 321 6.25 11.71 -44.80
N THR A 322 6.25 12.84 -44.09
CA THR A 322 6.33 14.18 -44.70
C THR A 322 7.79 14.61 -44.84
N SER A 323 8.39 14.43 -46.02
CA SER A 323 9.71 15.02 -46.33
C SER A 323 9.53 16.51 -46.66
N LEU A 324 9.69 17.39 -45.67
CA LEU A 324 9.86 18.83 -45.94
C LEU A 324 11.32 19.13 -46.33
N PRO A 325 11.56 20.00 -47.33
CA PRO A 325 12.91 20.39 -47.74
C PRO A 325 13.57 21.21 -46.64
N SER A 326 14.86 20.97 -46.48
CA SER A 326 15.71 21.27 -45.32
C SER A 326 16.06 22.75 -45.08
N ASP A 327 15.25 23.74 -45.45
CA ASP A 327 15.61 25.17 -45.31
C ASP A 327 14.43 26.16 -45.17
N SER A 328 13.48 25.94 -44.24
CA SER A 328 12.60 27.03 -43.80
C SER A 328 12.29 26.98 -42.30
N CYS A 329 13.15 27.66 -41.53
CA CYS A 329 13.00 27.87 -40.09
C CYS A 329 11.97 28.99 -39.84
N GLY A 330 10.69 28.64 -39.86
CA GLY A 330 9.58 29.51 -39.49
C GLY A 330 8.56 28.72 -38.67
N ILE A 331 7.86 29.39 -37.74
CA ILE A 331 6.82 28.77 -36.91
C ILE A 331 5.71 28.11 -37.77
N ASP A 332 5.55 28.57 -39.01
CA ASP A 332 4.58 28.06 -39.99
C ASP A 332 4.95 26.69 -40.63
N SER A 333 6.12 26.11 -40.31
CA SER A 333 6.55 24.79 -40.83
C SER A 333 6.51 23.66 -39.80
N LEU A 334 6.04 23.91 -38.57
CA LEU A 334 5.94 22.89 -37.53
C LEU A 334 4.67 22.03 -37.69
N PRO A 335 4.78 20.70 -37.51
CA PRO A 335 3.62 19.83 -37.57
C PRO A 335 2.66 20.13 -36.42
N ALA A 336 1.36 20.04 -36.69
CA ALA A 336 0.30 20.18 -35.73
C ALA A 336 -0.58 18.92 -35.68
N ILE A 337 -1.18 18.72 -34.51
CA ILE A 337 -2.20 17.69 -34.30
C ILE A 337 -3.51 18.35 -33.86
N TYR A 338 -4.63 17.82 -34.35
CA TYR A 338 -5.97 18.36 -34.13
C TYR A 338 -6.90 17.32 -33.55
N ALA A 339 -7.91 17.81 -32.82
CA ALA A 339 -9.00 17.00 -32.27
C ALA A 339 -8.50 15.76 -31.50
N THR A 340 -7.43 15.94 -30.74
CA THR A 340 -6.81 14.87 -29.94
C THR A 340 -7.76 14.45 -28.83
N VAL A 341 -8.07 13.17 -28.76
CA VAL A 341 -8.88 12.53 -27.72
C VAL A 341 -7.99 11.56 -26.95
N LEU A 342 -7.88 11.79 -25.64
CA LEU A 342 -7.23 10.89 -24.70
C LEU A 342 -8.29 10.04 -24.01
N LYS A 343 -8.19 8.73 -24.13
CA LYS A 343 -9.02 7.75 -23.43
C LYS A 343 -8.17 7.07 -22.36
N PHE A 344 -8.74 6.94 -21.17
CA PHE A 344 -8.05 6.39 -20.00
C PHE A 344 -8.67 5.07 -19.58
N SER A 345 -7.82 4.13 -19.18
CA SER A 345 -8.24 2.88 -18.52
C SER A 345 -7.28 2.61 -17.36
N SER A 346 -7.74 1.97 -16.30
CA SER A 346 -6.90 1.72 -15.13
C SER A 346 -6.95 0.29 -14.64
N SER A 347 -5.85 -0.15 -14.03
CA SER A 347 -5.74 -1.43 -13.31
C SER A 347 -6.34 -1.40 -11.90
N ALA A 348 -6.48 -0.22 -11.29
CA ALA A 348 -7.00 -0.04 -9.94
C ALA A 348 -8.51 0.30 -9.98
N PRO A 349 -9.24 0.09 -8.87
CA PRO A 349 -10.69 0.30 -8.80
C PRO A 349 -11.04 1.80 -8.74
N TYR A 350 -10.79 2.52 -9.83
CA TYR A 350 -11.29 3.88 -10.04
C TYR A 350 -12.68 3.85 -10.70
N GLY A 351 -13.49 4.86 -10.41
CA GLY A 351 -14.71 5.14 -11.16
C GLY A 351 -14.43 5.44 -12.64
N ASN A 352 -15.48 5.72 -13.40
CA ASN A 352 -15.35 6.02 -14.82
C ASN A 352 -14.46 7.25 -15.03
N ILE A 353 -13.35 7.09 -15.76
CA ILE A 353 -12.39 8.17 -16.04
C ILE A 353 -12.82 8.85 -17.35
N PRO A 354 -13.22 10.13 -17.34
CA PRO A 354 -13.69 10.82 -18.54
C PRO A 354 -12.56 10.99 -19.56
N SER A 355 -12.89 10.93 -20.85
CA SER A 355 -11.93 11.25 -21.91
C SER A 355 -11.58 12.74 -21.91
N TYR A 356 -10.34 13.06 -22.28
CA TYR A 356 -9.87 14.44 -22.35
C TYR A 356 -9.68 14.87 -23.81
N HIS A 357 -10.19 16.05 -24.16
CA HIS A 357 -10.19 16.56 -25.54
C HIS A 357 -9.27 17.77 -25.66
N ILE A 358 -8.32 17.70 -26.59
CA ILE A 358 -7.39 18.79 -26.89
C ILE A 358 -7.65 19.20 -28.34
N PRO A 359 -8.12 20.44 -28.60
CA PRO A 359 -8.53 20.85 -29.93
C PRO A 359 -7.34 20.99 -30.89
N PHE A 360 -6.20 21.46 -30.40
CA PHE A 360 -5.02 21.79 -31.20
C PHE A 360 -3.76 21.72 -30.35
N LEU A 361 -2.66 21.19 -30.91
CA LEU A 361 -1.33 21.21 -30.31
C LEU A 361 -0.27 21.31 -31.41
N LEU A 362 0.71 22.21 -31.24
CA LEU A 362 1.87 22.35 -32.11
C LEU A 362 3.04 21.50 -31.63
N GLY A 363 3.79 20.93 -32.58
CA GLY A 363 4.98 20.14 -32.30
C GLY A 363 6.08 20.98 -31.67
N GLN A 364 6.79 20.39 -30.69
CA GLN A 364 7.93 21.05 -30.06
C GLN A 364 9.15 20.99 -30.99
N PRO A 365 9.88 22.11 -31.18
CA PRO A 365 11.15 22.10 -31.90
C PRO A 365 12.28 21.54 -31.02
N VAL A 366 13.31 20.97 -31.64
CA VAL A 366 14.48 20.46 -30.91
C VAL A 366 15.14 21.59 -30.13
N LYS A 367 15.26 21.43 -28.80
CA LYS A 367 16.12 22.29 -27.98
C LYS A 367 17.56 22.01 -28.41
N LYS A 368 18.17 22.92 -29.18
CA LYS A 368 19.63 22.93 -29.32
C LYS A 368 20.19 23.32 -27.96
N ASP A 369 20.77 22.37 -27.25
CA ASP A 369 21.58 22.65 -26.07
C ASP A 369 22.72 23.58 -26.50
N TYR A 370 22.67 24.85 -26.06
CA TYR A 370 23.78 25.77 -26.23
C TYR A 370 24.93 25.30 -25.36
N SER A 371 25.80 24.47 -25.91
CA SER A 371 27.17 24.35 -25.44
C SER A 371 27.85 25.70 -25.64
N PHE A 372 28.41 26.23 -24.56
CA PHE A 372 29.29 27.41 -24.61
C PHE A 372 30.47 27.10 -25.54
N SER A 373 30.52 27.77 -26.69
CA SER A 373 31.77 28.09 -27.34
C SER A 373 31.80 29.59 -27.63
N GLU A 374 32.81 30.23 -27.08
CA GLU A 374 33.13 31.65 -27.29
C GLU A 374 33.33 31.92 -28.79
N THR A 375 32.62 32.89 -29.35
CA THR A 375 33.18 34.18 -29.79
C THR A 375 32.20 34.94 -30.71
N ASN A 376 31.86 36.15 -30.28
CA ASN A 376 31.60 37.36 -31.06
C ASN A 376 30.66 37.28 -32.29
N SER A 377 29.45 37.83 -32.15
CA SER A 377 29.13 39.12 -32.76
C SER A 377 27.83 39.68 -32.18
N LEU A 378 27.86 41.00 -31.96
CA LEU A 378 26.79 41.82 -31.42
C LEU A 378 25.57 41.76 -32.32
N ASP A 379 24.41 41.36 -31.80
CA ASP A 379 23.14 41.86 -32.30
C ASP A 379 22.05 41.83 -31.22
N ILE A 380 21.17 42.80 -31.34
CA ILE A 380 20.31 43.41 -30.32
C ILE A 380 19.31 42.43 -29.71
N VAL A 381 19.25 42.39 -28.37
CA VAL A 381 18.24 41.66 -27.58
C VAL A 381 16.88 42.36 -27.68
N PRO A 382 15.80 41.69 -28.13
CA PRO A 382 14.46 42.09 -27.76
C PRO A 382 14.13 41.45 -26.41
N VAL A 383 14.03 42.30 -25.38
CA VAL A 383 13.45 41.96 -24.09
C VAL A 383 11.94 41.74 -24.30
N GLY A 384 11.44 40.52 -24.05
CA GLY A 384 10.00 40.30 -23.85
C GLY A 384 9.47 38.89 -24.13
N ASN A 385 8.92 38.25 -23.08
CA ASN A 385 7.93 37.15 -23.09
C ASN A 385 8.41 35.68 -23.23
N GLY A 386 9.35 35.22 -22.40
CA GLY A 386 9.72 33.79 -22.32
C GLY A 386 8.63 32.83 -21.80
N SER A 387 7.51 33.30 -21.21
CA SER A 387 6.46 32.42 -20.66
C SER A 387 5.28 32.14 -21.60
N ALA A 388 5.17 32.88 -22.70
CA ALA A 388 4.06 32.75 -23.66
C ALA A 388 4.34 31.71 -24.75
N GLU A 389 5.61 31.49 -25.10
CA GLU A 389 6.00 30.57 -26.17
C GLU A 389 5.95 29.10 -25.74
N GLU A 390 6.35 28.77 -24.50
CA GLU A 390 6.31 27.39 -23.99
C GLU A 390 4.87 26.82 -23.90
N LYS A 391 3.86 27.68 -23.74
CA LYS A 391 2.45 27.27 -23.67
C LYS A 391 1.88 26.81 -25.01
N ARG A 392 2.51 27.16 -26.14
CA ARG A 392 2.00 26.78 -27.48
C ARG A 392 2.31 25.33 -27.85
N PHE A 393 3.36 24.77 -27.27
CA PHE A 393 3.87 23.41 -27.58
C PHE A 393 3.43 22.35 -26.57
N LYS A 394 2.73 22.77 -25.51
CA LYS A 394 2.36 21.92 -24.37
C LYS A 394 0.89 22.08 -24.03
N ALA A 395 0.15 20.98 -24.03
CA ALA A 395 -1.23 20.96 -23.58
C ALA A 395 -1.31 20.44 -22.13
N HIS A 396 -1.95 21.21 -21.25
CA HIS A 396 -2.23 20.76 -19.89
C HIS A 396 -3.44 19.81 -19.89
N VAL A 397 -3.24 18.64 -19.30
CA VAL A 397 -4.24 17.57 -19.18
C VAL A 397 -4.48 17.31 -17.71
N MET A 398 -5.74 17.36 -17.27
CA MET A 398 -6.12 17.03 -15.90
C MET A 398 -6.86 15.71 -15.89
N ILE A 399 -6.24 14.67 -15.35
CA ILE A 399 -6.88 13.36 -15.19
C ILE A 399 -7.67 13.37 -13.88
N GLU A 400 -8.99 13.27 -13.96
CA GLU A 400 -9.86 13.16 -12.77
C GLU A 400 -10.13 11.68 -12.46
N LEU A 401 -9.78 11.23 -11.26
CA LEU A 401 -10.03 9.87 -10.79
C LEU A 401 -10.97 9.89 -9.60
N GLU A 402 -11.83 8.89 -9.51
CA GLU A 402 -12.74 8.68 -8.36
C GLU A 402 -12.36 7.36 -7.67
N PRO A 403 -11.49 7.37 -6.65
CA PRO A 403 -11.07 6.14 -5.96
C PRO A 403 -12.24 5.46 -5.25
N ARG A 404 -12.49 4.18 -5.57
CA ARG A 404 -13.41 3.34 -4.81
C ARG A 404 -12.75 2.74 -3.58
N GLU A 405 -11.43 2.59 -3.64
CA GLU A 405 -10.56 2.18 -2.53
C GLU A 405 -9.26 2.99 -2.59
N PRO A 406 -8.56 3.22 -1.46
CA PRO A 406 -7.31 3.97 -1.40
C PRO A 406 -6.14 3.11 -1.89
N GLN A 407 -6.19 2.73 -3.17
CA GLN A 407 -5.27 1.79 -3.78
C GLN A 407 -4.52 2.44 -4.96
N PRO A 408 -3.18 2.56 -4.88
CA PRO A 408 -2.33 2.97 -6.01
C PRO A 408 -2.56 2.13 -7.25
N GLY A 409 -2.27 2.69 -8.43
CA GLY A 409 -2.54 1.99 -9.69
C GLY A 409 -1.83 2.58 -10.90
N VAL A 410 -2.11 2.00 -12.06
CA VAL A 410 -1.55 2.44 -13.35
C VAL A 410 -2.70 2.83 -14.27
N ILE A 411 -2.54 3.94 -14.98
CA ILE A 411 -3.49 4.45 -15.97
C ILE A 411 -2.87 4.26 -17.34
N ASN A 412 -3.48 3.39 -18.13
CA ASN A 412 -3.16 3.22 -19.53
C ASN A 412 -3.85 4.32 -20.34
N VAL A 413 -3.07 4.98 -21.19
CA VAL A 413 -3.51 6.12 -21.98
C VAL A 413 -3.53 5.72 -23.45
N HIS A 414 -4.70 5.86 -24.06
CA HIS A 414 -4.88 5.68 -25.49
C HIS A 414 -5.15 7.04 -26.13
N ILE A 415 -4.39 7.37 -27.18
CA ILE A 415 -4.53 8.62 -27.92
C ILE A 415 -5.15 8.33 -29.29
N GLN A 416 -6.04 9.22 -29.71
CA GLN A 416 -6.55 9.31 -31.06
C GLN A 416 -6.47 10.77 -31.50
N THR A 417 -5.80 11.08 -32.61
CA THR A 417 -5.61 12.45 -33.08
C THR A 417 -5.55 12.51 -34.60
N ASN A 418 -5.83 13.68 -35.17
CA ASN A 418 -5.73 13.93 -36.61
C ASN A 418 -4.46 14.73 -36.90
N ALA A 419 -3.65 14.27 -37.85
CA ALA A 419 -2.49 15.02 -38.33
C ALA A 419 -2.88 16.06 -39.39
N ASP A 420 -1.96 16.98 -39.70
CA ASP A 420 -2.12 17.99 -40.77
C ASP A 420 -2.47 17.37 -42.14
N ASN A 421 -2.00 16.14 -42.41
CA ASN A 421 -2.29 15.40 -43.64
C ASN A 421 -3.68 14.70 -43.62
N SER A 422 -4.53 15.00 -42.64
CA SER A 422 -5.84 14.39 -42.40
C SER A 422 -5.86 12.90 -42.06
N GLU A 423 -4.70 12.29 -41.78
CA GLU A 423 -4.64 10.92 -41.28
C GLU A 423 -4.96 10.85 -39.78
N ILE A 424 -5.64 9.78 -39.39
CA ILE A 424 -5.97 9.51 -37.98
C ILE A 424 -4.85 8.67 -37.39
N ILE A 425 -4.13 9.25 -36.42
CA ILE A 425 -3.11 8.60 -35.62
C ILE A 425 -3.77 8.06 -34.35
N GLN A 426 -3.64 6.76 -34.11
CA GLN A 426 -4.17 6.11 -32.91
C GLN A 426 -3.17 5.13 -32.31
N GLY A 427 -3.08 5.09 -30.98
CA GLY A 427 -2.24 4.12 -30.29
C GLY A 427 -2.11 4.37 -28.80
N GLN A 428 -1.22 3.62 -28.17
CA GLN A 428 -1.00 3.65 -26.74
C GLN A 428 0.21 4.52 -26.39
N LEU A 429 0.04 5.40 -25.39
CA LEU A 429 1.12 6.21 -24.82
C LEU A 429 1.71 5.53 -23.58
N HIS A 430 2.78 6.10 -23.04
CA HIS A 430 3.33 5.69 -21.75
C HIS A 430 2.25 5.79 -20.65
N SER A 431 2.12 4.74 -19.85
CA SER A 431 1.15 4.69 -18.77
C SER A 431 1.53 5.64 -17.63
N ILE A 432 0.53 6.24 -16.99
CA ILE A 432 0.71 7.15 -15.86
C ILE A 432 0.49 6.39 -14.57
N ASN A 433 1.50 6.38 -13.70
CA ASN A 433 1.40 5.78 -12.37
C ASN A 433 0.64 6.72 -11.43
N VAL A 434 -0.16 6.15 -10.54
CA VAL A 434 -0.89 6.83 -9.45
C VAL A 434 -0.35 6.31 -8.14
N GLY A 435 0.23 7.20 -7.34
CA GLY A 435 0.80 6.88 -6.04
C GLY A 435 -0.23 6.91 -4.93
N ILE A 436 0.16 6.48 -3.73
CA ILE A 436 -0.69 6.61 -2.54
C ILE A 436 -0.79 8.08 -2.11
N GLU A 437 0.27 8.84 -2.34
CA GLU A 437 0.35 10.27 -2.04
C GLU A 437 -0.62 11.11 -2.87
N ASP A 438 -0.99 10.67 -4.09
CA ASP A 438 -2.00 11.33 -4.92
C ASP A 438 -3.41 11.25 -4.31
N MET A 439 -3.61 10.33 -3.35
CA MET A 439 -4.88 10.12 -2.66
C MET A 439 -4.98 10.89 -1.34
N PHE A 440 -3.93 11.61 -0.95
CA PHE A 440 -3.91 12.33 0.32
C PHE A 440 -4.77 13.59 0.23
N LEU A 441 -5.87 13.59 0.96
CA LEU A 441 -6.76 14.74 1.09
C LEU A 441 -6.79 15.24 2.54
N LYS A 442 -7.14 16.52 2.71
CA LYS A 442 -7.47 17.05 4.03
C LYS A 442 -8.77 16.40 4.53
N ALA A 443 -8.89 16.22 5.84
CA ALA A 443 -10.13 15.74 6.45
C ALA A 443 -11.31 16.64 6.07
N ILE A 444 -12.45 16.02 5.79
CA ILE A 444 -13.68 16.74 5.47
C ILE A 444 -14.18 17.42 6.75
N VAL A 445 -14.31 18.74 6.71
CA VAL A 445 -14.81 19.53 7.83
C VAL A 445 -16.32 19.71 7.66
N PRO A 446 -17.13 19.40 8.70
CA PRO A 446 -18.56 19.67 8.71
C PRO A 446 -18.88 21.17 8.52
N GLU A 447 -19.97 21.49 7.81
CA GLU A 447 -20.36 22.86 7.46
C GLU A 447 -20.71 23.74 8.67
N ASP A 448 -20.97 23.14 9.83
CA ASP A 448 -21.32 23.82 11.08
C ASP A 448 -20.11 24.25 11.92
N VAL A 449 -18.88 23.91 11.50
CA VAL A 449 -17.65 24.33 12.17
C VAL A 449 -17.18 25.68 11.60
N PRO A 450 -17.03 26.74 12.43
CA PRO A 450 -16.51 28.02 11.96
C PRO A 450 -15.04 27.91 11.54
N THR A 451 -14.62 28.70 10.55
CA THR A 451 -13.27 28.64 9.97
C THR A 451 -12.15 28.78 11.01
N GLU A 452 -12.37 29.58 12.05
CA GLU A 452 -11.40 29.79 13.14
C GLU A 452 -11.22 28.56 14.05
N ALA A 453 -12.25 27.70 14.15
CA ALA A 453 -12.22 26.49 14.98
C ALA A 453 -11.77 25.23 14.23
N VAL A 454 -11.48 25.33 12.92
CA VAL A 454 -11.07 24.20 12.09
C VAL A 454 -9.82 23.48 12.62
N PRO A 455 -8.74 24.17 13.06
CA PRO A 455 -7.56 23.51 13.60
C PRO A 455 -7.86 22.67 14.85
N ASN A 456 -8.69 23.21 15.75
CA ASN A 456 -9.10 22.53 16.98
C ASN A 456 -9.99 21.32 16.66
N TYR A 457 -10.95 21.47 15.76
CA TYR A 457 -11.79 20.35 15.30
C TYR A 457 -10.95 19.23 14.68
N CYS A 458 -9.98 19.57 13.83
CA CYS A 458 -9.08 18.57 13.23
C CYS A 458 -8.26 17.84 14.29
N LEU A 459 -7.82 18.52 15.36
CA LEU A 459 -7.10 17.90 16.48
C LEU A 459 -7.99 16.96 17.27
N ASP A 460 -9.21 17.39 17.60
CA ASP A 460 -10.19 16.56 18.30
C ASP A 460 -10.56 15.34 17.46
N LEU A 461 -10.73 15.51 16.15
CA LEU A 461 -10.94 14.43 15.19
C LEU A 461 -9.75 13.47 15.13
N PHE A 462 -8.51 13.98 15.10
CA PHE A 462 -7.31 13.14 15.15
C PHE A 462 -7.30 12.29 16.41
N ASN A 463 -7.53 12.88 17.58
CA ASN A 463 -7.55 12.17 18.87
C ASN A 463 -8.66 11.11 18.89
N ALA A 464 -9.85 11.46 18.41
CA ALA A 464 -10.99 10.54 18.32
C ALA A 464 -10.71 9.35 17.40
N LEU A 465 -10.19 9.59 16.20
CA LEU A 465 -9.80 8.53 15.26
C LEU A 465 -8.63 7.70 15.77
N TRP A 466 -7.67 8.34 16.44
CA TRP A 466 -6.51 7.69 17.03
C TRP A 466 -6.94 6.65 18.05
N GLU A 467 -7.82 7.03 18.99
CA GLU A 467 -8.37 6.13 20.00
C GLU A 467 -9.29 5.07 19.39
N ALA A 468 -10.17 5.45 18.46
CA ALA A 468 -11.06 4.50 17.78
C ALA A 468 -10.29 3.43 16.99
N CYS A 469 -9.14 3.76 16.39
CA CYS A 469 -8.28 2.79 15.70
C CYS A 469 -7.42 1.94 16.64
N GLY A 470 -7.44 2.19 17.96
CA GLY A 470 -6.71 1.43 18.96
C GLY A 470 -7.30 0.04 19.25
N THR A 471 -6.49 -0.87 19.79
CA THR A 471 -6.89 -2.26 20.10
C THR A 471 -7.83 -2.40 21.30
N SER A 472 -8.00 -1.34 22.10
CA SER A 472 -8.75 -1.33 23.37
C SER A 472 -10.08 -0.57 23.30
N SER A 473 -10.48 -0.06 22.13
CA SER A 473 -11.64 0.82 22.02
C SER A 473 -12.96 0.03 21.90
N SER A 474 -13.92 0.33 22.78
CA SER A 474 -15.29 -0.17 22.71
C SER A 474 -16.03 0.27 21.42
N THR A 475 -15.44 1.20 20.68
CA THR A 475 -15.91 1.81 19.43
C THR A 475 -15.86 0.88 18.22
N GLY A 476 -15.11 -0.23 18.26
CA GLY A 476 -15.01 -1.19 17.15
C GLY A 476 -16.32 -1.92 16.79
N ARG A 477 -17.39 -1.71 17.55
CA ARG A 477 -18.76 -2.21 17.27
C ARG A 477 -19.73 -1.13 16.82
N GLU A 478 -19.28 0.12 16.71
CA GLU A 478 -20.13 1.23 16.30
C GLU A 478 -20.20 1.35 14.79
N THR A 479 -21.36 1.81 14.32
CA THR A 479 -21.58 2.11 12.91
C THR A 479 -21.98 3.57 12.78
N PHE A 480 -21.32 4.27 11.87
CA PHE A 480 -21.51 5.69 11.61
C PHE A 480 -22.25 5.86 10.28
N VAL A 481 -23.33 6.62 10.29
CA VAL A 481 -24.14 6.88 9.10
C VAL A 481 -23.41 7.88 8.20
N LEU A 482 -23.32 7.58 6.91
CA LEU A 482 -22.72 8.45 5.90
C LEU A 482 -23.74 9.48 5.37
N LYS A 483 -23.24 10.55 4.75
CA LYS A 483 -24.08 11.57 4.10
C LYS A 483 -25.01 10.91 3.09
N GLY A 484 -26.31 11.12 3.25
CA GLY A 484 -27.36 10.49 2.44
C GLY A 484 -28.09 9.32 3.11
N GLY A 485 -27.67 8.89 4.31
CA GLY A 485 -28.44 8.03 5.21
C GLY A 485 -28.56 6.55 4.81
N LYS A 486 -28.03 6.15 3.65
CA LYS A 486 -28.14 4.77 3.13
C LYS A 486 -26.92 3.90 3.45
N GLY A 487 -25.74 4.51 3.62
CA GLY A 487 -24.49 3.82 3.90
C GLY A 487 -24.07 3.93 5.36
N VAL A 488 -23.43 2.88 5.88
CA VAL A 488 -22.81 2.84 7.20
C VAL A 488 -21.31 2.54 7.12
N ALA A 489 -20.53 3.18 7.99
CA ALA A 489 -19.11 2.97 8.17
C ALA A 489 -18.82 2.36 9.55
N ALA A 490 -17.93 1.37 9.60
CA ALA A 490 -17.40 0.82 10.83
C ALA A 490 -15.89 1.01 10.83
N ILE A 491 -15.32 1.39 11.97
CA ILE A 491 -13.88 1.63 12.11
C ILE A 491 -13.24 0.31 12.53
N SER A 492 -12.39 -0.25 11.67
CA SER A 492 -11.57 -1.42 11.98
C SER A 492 -10.09 -1.00 12.05
N GLY A 493 -9.69 -0.48 13.20
CA GLY A 493 -8.34 0.00 13.44
C GLY A 493 -7.24 -1.05 13.26
N THR A 494 -6.10 -0.63 12.70
CA THR A 494 -4.84 -1.37 12.68
C THR A 494 -3.71 -0.41 13.06
N GLN A 495 -2.72 -0.92 13.80
CA GLN A 495 -1.55 -0.16 14.23
C GLN A 495 -0.27 -0.72 13.60
N SER A 496 0.64 0.19 13.24
CA SER A 496 2.01 -0.12 12.83
C SER A 496 2.98 0.85 13.54
N VAL A 497 4.22 0.42 13.74
CA VAL A 497 5.27 1.24 14.35
C VAL A 497 6.51 1.15 13.47
N LYS A 498 7.10 2.29 13.15
CA LYS A 498 8.28 2.43 12.31
C LYS A 498 9.31 3.32 13.00
N LEU A 499 10.56 2.91 12.96
CA LEU A 499 11.68 3.71 13.47
C LEU A 499 12.47 4.23 12.28
N LEU A 500 12.60 5.55 12.19
CA LEU A 500 13.37 6.23 11.16
C LEU A 500 14.67 6.75 11.77
N GLU A 501 15.80 6.24 11.31
CA GLU A 501 17.13 6.68 11.76
C GLU A 501 17.60 7.89 10.95
N VAL A 502 16.85 8.99 11.06
CA VAL A 502 17.09 10.21 10.29
C VAL A 502 17.25 11.40 11.24
N PRO A 503 18.21 12.32 10.99
CA PRO A 503 18.33 13.56 11.76
C PRO A 503 17.06 14.40 11.74
N PHE A 504 16.76 15.06 12.87
CA PHE A 504 15.53 15.85 13.02
C PHE A 504 15.36 16.95 11.96
N MET A 505 16.46 17.56 11.49
CA MET A 505 16.40 18.61 10.45
C MET A 505 15.88 18.08 9.11
N SER A 506 16.36 16.92 8.68
CA SER A 506 15.90 16.29 7.43
C SER A 506 14.43 15.87 7.55
N LEU A 507 14.00 15.40 8.73
CA LEU A 507 12.58 15.14 8.99
C LEU A 507 11.72 16.39 8.87
N ILE A 508 12.11 17.50 9.52
CA ILE A 508 11.34 18.76 9.47
C ILE A 508 11.19 19.23 8.02
N GLN A 509 12.26 19.19 7.23
CA GLN A 509 12.24 19.56 5.81
C GLN A 509 11.31 18.64 5.00
N ALA A 510 11.39 17.33 5.22
CA ALA A 510 10.53 16.37 4.54
C ALA A 510 9.04 16.56 4.90
N VAL A 511 8.73 16.78 6.18
CA VAL A 511 7.36 17.06 6.64
C VAL A 511 6.85 18.38 6.06
N GLN A 512 7.67 19.45 6.06
CA GLN A 512 7.29 20.73 5.47
C GLN A 512 7.05 20.65 3.95
N ARG A 513 7.82 19.82 3.23
CA ARG A 513 7.69 19.67 1.78
C ARG A 513 6.50 18.80 1.38
N CYS A 514 6.29 17.68 2.06
CA CYS A 514 5.40 16.62 1.59
C CYS A 514 4.13 16.45 2.43
N LEU A 515 4.17 16.81 3.72
CA LEU A 515 3.08 16.53 4.66
C LEU A 515 2.48 17.78 5.32
N ALA A 516 2.99 18.98 5.04
CA ALA A 516 2.61 20.22 5.72
C ALA A 516 1.10 20.47 5.74
N SER A 517 0.40 20.16 4.67
CA SER A 517 -1.05 20.35 4.54
C SER A 517 -1.89 19.41 5.42
N PHE A 518 -1.29 18.37 5.98
CA PHE A 518 -1.95 17.32 6.76
C PHE A 518 -1.52 17.34 8.24
N VAL A 519 -0.58 18.21 8.62
CA VAL A 519 -0.18 18.41 10.03
C VAL A 519 -1.32 19.11 10.76
N VAL A 520 -1.72 18.57 11.90
CA VAL A 520 -2.83 19.08 12.72
C VAL A 520 -2.33 19.68 14.03
N SER A 521 -1.31 19.09 14.63
CA SER A 521 -0.67 19.63 15.83
C SER A 521 0.82 19.36 15.84
N VAL A 522 1.55 20.31 16.43
CA VAL A 522 2.97 20.19 16.76
C VAL A 522 3.10 20.41 18.26
N THR A 523 3.77 19.49 18.94
CA THR A 523 4.04 19.56 20.37
C THR A 523 5.53 19.58 20.66
N GLY A 524 5.93 20.20 21.76
CA GLY A 524 7.32 20.29 22.20
C GLY A 524 7.98 21.61 21.80
N GLU A 525 8.34 22.42 22.79
CA GLU A 525 8.94 23.75 22.62
C GLU A 525 10.14 23.78 21.63
N PRO A 526 11.11 22.83 21.68
CA PRO A 526 12.22 22.83 20.73
C PRO A 526 11.77 22.69 19.27
N LEU A 527 10.83 21.79 19.00
CA LEU A 527 10.30 21.55 17.67
C LEU A 527 9.44 22.73 17.20
N ILE A 528 8.61 23.28 18.08
CA ILE A 528 7.74 24.43 17.80
C ILE A 528 8.57 25.64 17.38
N ASN A 529 9.67 25.94 18.08
CA ASN A 529 10.52 27.08 17.77
C ASN A 529 11.18 26.97 16.39
N ILE A 530 11.59 25.77 15.98
CA ILE A 530 12.20 25.53 14.66
C ILE A 530 11.14 25.63 13.56
N VAL A 531 9.98 25.00 13.76
CA VAL A 531 8.94 24.93 12.72
C VAL A 531 8.23 26.28 12.52
N LYS A 532 7.98 27.03 13.60
CA LYS A 532 7.38 28.38 13.51
C LYS A 532 8.23 29.35 12.68
N GLY A 533 9.55 29.18 12.67
CA GLY A 533 10.45 29.98 11.85
C GLY A 533 10.34 29.75 10.33
N GLY A 534 9.70 28.66 9.90
CA GLY A 534 9.62 28.28 8.48
C GLY A 534 8.38 28.76 7.72
N GLU A 535 7.33 29.25 8.39
CA GLU A 535 6.04 29.75 7.83
C GLU A 535 5.25 28.82 6.86
N ILE A 536 5.72 27.60 6.58
CA ILE A 536 5.08 26.65 5.64
C ILE A 536 3.88 25.94 6.28
N ILE A 537 4.00 25.53 7.54
CA ILE A 537 2.94 24.85 8.29
C ILE A 537 2.02 25.92 8.89
N ARG A 538 0.79 26.01 8.38
CA ARG A 538 -0.24 27.00 8.77
C ARG A 538 -1.50 26.25 9.24
N GLU A 539 -2.32 26.89 10.08
CA GLU A 539 -3.58 26.32 10.59
C GLU A 539 -3.40 25.11 11.53
N VAL A 540 -2.38 25.15 12.40
CA VAL A 540 -1.99 24.05 13.29
C VAL A 540 -2.10 24.45 14.76
N VAL A 541 -2.51 23.51 15.61
CA VAL A 541 -2.56 23.69 17.07
C VAL A 541 -1.17 23.45 17.67
N TRP A 542 -0.60 24.50 18.25
CA TRP A 542 0.67 24.45 18.96
C TRP A 542 0.40 24.13 20.43
N LYS A 543 0.92 23.00 20.93
CA LYS A 543 0.77 22.62 22.34
C LYS A 543 2.11 22.59 23.05
N ASP A 544 2.28 23.50 23.99
CA ASP A 544 3.44 23.51 24.87
C ASP A 544 3.25 22.48 25.98
N SER A 545 4.31 21.71 26.27
CA SER A 545 4.31 20.58 27.20
C SER A 545 3.92 20.95 28.64
N ASP A 546 3.84 22.25 28.96
CA ASP A 546 3.63 22.76 30.32
C ASP A 546 2.15 23.07 30.65
N SER A 547 1.22 22.85 29.72
CA SER A 547 -0.20 23.24 29.91
C SER A 547 -1.14 22.16 30.44
N ASP A 548 -0.70 20.90 30.58
CA ASP A 548 -1.53 19.80 31.11
C ASP A 548 -1.05 19.23 32.46
N SER A 549 -0.05 19.84 33.11
CA SER A 549 0.53 19.33 34.35
C SER A 549 0.04 20.03 35.62
N LEU A 550 -1.25 20.38 35.73
CA LEU A 550 -1.81 20.88 37.00
C LEU A 550 -3.26 20.42 37.23
N SER A 551 -3.43 19.20 37.76
CA SER A 551 -4.14 18.95 39.03
C SER A 551 -4.47 17.46 39.20
N GLU A 552 -3.61 16.71 39.87
CA GLU A 552 -4.00 15.63 40.78
C GLU A 552 -2.77 15.25 41.62
N ALA A 553 -2.87 15.46 42.94
CA ALA A 553 -1.83 15.08 43.89
C ALA A 553 -1.72 13.54 43.95
N PRO A 554 -0.51 12.96 44.03
CA PRO A 554 -0.35 11.51 43.99
C PRO A 554 -0.67 10.89 45.37
N ASN A 555 -1.72 10.08 45.41
CA ASN A 555 -1.89 9.05 46.44
C ASN A 555 -0.84 7.94 46.22
N PRO A 556 -0.11 7.48 47.25
CA PRO A 556 1.05 6.59 47.08
C PRO A 556 0.71 5.10 46.95
N ASP A 557 -0.55 4.71 46.63
CA ASP A 557 -0.95 3.30 46.53
C ASP A 557 -1.96 3.05 45.41
N ALA A 558 -1.49 3.03 44.16
CA ALA A 558 -2.14 2.34 43.05
C ALA A 558 -1.13 2.06 41.94
N ARG A 559 -0.52 0.87 41.95
CA ARG A 559 0.27 0.35 40.83
C ARG A 559 -0.66 0.00 39.67
N LEU A 560 -0.67 0.84 38.64
CA LEU A 560 -1.10 0.47 37.29
C LEU A 560 0.07 0.77 36.34
N ASP A 561 0.62 -0.31 35.81
CA ASP A 561 1.80 -0.38 34.96
C ASP A 561 1.46 0.11 33.53
N GLY A 562 2.03 1.26 33.14
CA GLY A 562 1.74 1.92 31.87
C GLY A 562 2.80 2.95 31.45
N GLY A 563 4.06 2.73 31.87
CA GLY A 563 5.22 3.51 31.43
C GLY A 563 5.82 2.97 30.13
N PRO A 564 6.67 3.76 29.44
CA PRO A 564 7.31 3.33 28.20
C PRO A 564 8.22 2.13 28.47
N LEU A 565 7.94 0.99 27.83
CA LEU A 565 8.83 -0.17 27.84
C LEU A 565 10.11 0.20 27.09
N TYR A 566 11.15 0.52 27.85
CA TYR A 566 12.52 0.55 27.35
C TYR A 566 12.94 -0.89 27.04
N ILE A 567 13.31 -1.15 25.78
CA ILE A 567 14.02 -2.38 25.44
C ILE A 567 15.40 -2.27 26.08
N GLN A 568 15.54 -2.90 27.25
CA GLN A 568 16.80 -3.08 27.93
C GLN A 568 17.53 -4.23 27.22
N TYR A 569 18.46 -3.87 26.33
CA TYR A 569 19.47 -4.84 25.90
C TYR A 569 20.28 -5.19 27.14
N MET A 570 20.26 -6.46 27.53
CA MET A 570 21.19 -6.97 28.53
C MET A 570 22.58 -6.88 27.90
N ASP A 571 23.35 -5.88 28.31
CA ASP A 571 24.77 -5.79 27.98
C ASP A 571 25.46 -7.00 28.61
N ASP A 572 25.97 -7.90 27.77
CA ASP A 572 26.94 -8.90 28.19
C ASP A 572 28.15 -8.18 28.78
N GLU A 573 28.50 -8.53 30.01
CA GLU A 573 29.62 -7.97 30.75
C GLU A 573 30.96 -8.21 30.03
N ASN A 574 31.42 -7.23 29.25
CA ASN A 574 32.82 -6.82 29.16
C ASN A 574 32.98 -5.79 28.03
N GLU A 575 33.11 -4.51 28.38
CA GLU A 575 34.22 -3.65 27.94
C GLU A 575 34.08 -2.25 28.55
N LYS A 576 35.10 -1.84 29.29
CA LYS A 576 35.21 -0.51 29.89
C LYS A 576 35.51 0.53 28.80
N GLY A 577 34.47 1.20 28.30
CA GLY A 577 34.55 2.42 27.50
C GLY A 577 33.80 3.58 28.18
N PRO A 578 34.16 4.87 27.94
CA PRO A 578 33.57 6.00 28.63
C PRO A 578 32.09 6.13 28.27
N HIS A 579 31.27 6.14 29.31
CA HIS A 579 29.82 6.19 29.30
C HIS A 579 29.32 7.47 28.60
N LEU A 580 28.99 7.38 27.31
CA LEU A 580 28.22 8.41 26.59
C LEU A 580 26.73 8.20 26.90
N GLN A 581 26.30 8.69 28.06
CA GLN A 581 24.89 9.04 28.28
C GLN A 581 24.55 10.20 27.34
N ILE A 582 24.24 9.89 26.08
CA ILE A 582 23.52 10.82 25.22
C ILE A 582 22.11 10.86 25.79
N SER A 583 21.82 11.85 26.63
CA SER A 583 20.46 12.21 26.97
C SER A 583 19.71 12.43 25.64
N LYS A 584 18.89 11.47 25.20
CA LYS A 584 18.06 11.63 24.01
C LYS A 584 17.15 12.83 24.24
N LYS A 585 17.50 13.99 23.68
CA LYS A 585 16.66 15.18 23.81
C LYS A 585 15.45 14.94 22.91
N ASN A 586 14.30 14.75 23.53
CA ASN A 586 13.04 14.68 22.80
C ASN A 586 12.74 16.09 22.27
N MET A 587 12.70 16.25 20.95
CA MET A 587 12.43 17.54 20.31
C MET A 587 10.95 17.88 20.38
N GLY A 588 10.07 16.88 20.26
CA GLY A 588 8.63 17.08 20.16
C GLY A 588 7.92 16.02 19.32
N CYS A 589 6.68 16.30 18.93
CA CYS A 589 5.87 15.40 18.12
C CYS A 589 5.07 16.11 17.04
N PHE A 590 4.99 15.50 15.84
CA PHE A 590 4.04 15.87 14.80
C PHE A 590 2.83 14.93 14.82
N LEU A 591 1.63 15.50 14.79
CA LEU A 591 0.38 14.77 14.55
C LEU A 591 -0.10 15.07 13.12
N VAL A 592 -0.23 14.02 12.30
CA VAL A 592 -0.61 14.13 10.88
C VAL A 592 -1.90 13.35 10.63
N LEU A 593 -2.91 14.03 10.09
CA LEU A 593 -4.22 13.47 9.75
C LEU A 593 -4.41 13.49 8.23
N ILE A 594 -4.40 12.31 7.61
CA ILE A 594 -4.61 12.17 6.17
C ILE A 594 -5.96 11.49 5.95
N PHE A 595 -6.81 12.12 5.16
CA PHE A 595 -8.02 11.48 4.66
C PHE A 595 -7.72 10.74 3.36
N LEU A 596 -8.19 9.49 3.28
CA LEU A 596 -8.04 8.60 2.16
C LEU A 596 -9.41 8.27 1.56
N PRO A 597 -9.70 8.72 0.32
CA PRO A 597 -10.92 8.35 -0.37
C PRO A 597 -11.13 6.83 -0.43
N PRO A 598 -12.37 6.35 -0.28
CA PRO A 598 -13.61 7.14 -0.19
C PRO A 598 -14.00 7.61 1.22
N ARG A 599 -13.43 7.04 2.29
CA ARG A 599 -13.86 7.32 3.70
C ARG A 599 -12.86 6.96 4.79
N PHE A 600 -11.65 6.57 4.40
CA PHE A 600 -10.64 5.99 5.29
C PHE A 600 -9.66 7.07 5.76
N HIS A 601 -8.83 6.71 6.74
CA HIS A 601 -7.92 7.63 7.40
C HIS A 601 -6.56 6.98 7.62
N LEU A 602 -5.51 7.78 7.48
CA LEU A 602 -4.14 7.41 7.79
C LEU A 602 -3.58 8.45 8.78
N LEU A 603 -3.19 7.98 9.96
CA LEU A 603 -2.77 8.81 11.08
C LEU A 603 -1.31 8.55 11.39
N PHE A 604 -0.49 9.60 11.44
CA PHE A 604 0.88 9.52 11.93
C PHE A 604 1.05 10.31 13.22
N LYS A 605 1.69 9.66 14.20
CA LYS A 605 2.27 10.31 15.37
C LYS A 605 3.79 10.13 15.28
N MET A 606 4.50 11.20 14.92
CA MET A 606 5.95 11.18 14.69
C MET A 606 6.64 11.80 15.90
N GLU A 607 7.22 10.98 16.76
CA GLU A 607 7.97 11.40 17.95
C GLU A 607 9.43 11.64 17.53
N VAL A 608 9.87 12.90 17.57
CA VAL A 608 11.15 13.35 17.00
C VAL A 608 12.20 13.42 18.09
N CYS A 609 13.28 12.64 17.95
CA CYS A 609 14.49 12.78 18.74
C CYS A 609 15.62 13.35 17.87
N ASP A 610 16.75 13.70 18.50
CA ASP A 610 17.91 14.27 17.81
C ASP A 610 18.42 13.41 16.63
N VAL A 611 18.47 12.08 16.81
CA VAL A 611 19.08 11.13 15.86
C VAL A 611 18.10 10.15 15.23
N SER A 612 16.88 10.08 15.73
CA SER A 612 15.87 9.15 15.23
C SER A 612 14.45 9.63 15.50
N THR A 613 13.50 9.13 14.72
CA THR A 613 12.09 9.46 14.82
C THR A 613 11.27 8.18 14.92
N LEU A 614 10.44 8.08 15.96
CA LEU A 614 9.50 6.98 16.12
C LEU A 614 8.17 7.39 15.50
N VAL A 615 7.77 6.72 14.42
CA VAL A 615 6.50 6.94 13.73
C VAL A 615 5.53 5.84 14.15
N ARG A 616 4.51 6.22 14.92
CA ARG A 616 3.36 5.37 15.20
C ARG A 616 2.29 5.66 14.14
N VAL A 617 1.81 4.61 13.50
CA VAL A 617 0.83 4.68 12.42
C VAL A 617 -0.45 4.00 12.87
N ARG A 618 -1.59 4.67 12.69
CA ARG A 618 -2.92 4.07 12.86
C ARG A 618 -3.76 4.32 11.62
N THR A 619 -4.55 3.32 11.23
CA THR A 619 -5.47 3.42 10.08
C THR A 619 -6.68 2.53 10.28
N ASP A 620 -7.80 2.93 9.70
CA ASP A 620 -9.03 2.13 9.56
C ASP A 620 -9.04 1.29 8.26
N HIS A 621 -7.98 1.37 7.44
CA HIS A 621 -7.81 0.62 6.21
C HIS A 621 -6.40 -0.02 6.13
N TRP A 622 -6.25 -1.19 6.76
CA TRP A 622 -4.95 -1.87 6.85
C TRP A 622 -4.20 -2.09 5.52
N PRO A 623 -4.83 -2.29 4.33
CA PRO A 623 -4.07 -2.48 3.09
C PRO A 623 -3.15 -1.30 2.74
N CYS A 624 -3.47 -0.08 3.17
CA CYS A 624 -2.61 1.07 2.89
C CYS A 624 -1.25 1.00 3.61
N LEU A 625 -1.12 0.20 4.68
CA LEU A 625 0.13 0.03 5.42
C LEU A 625 1.25 -0.55 4.55
N ALA A 626 0.91 -1.29 3.49
CA ALA A 626 1.89 -1.81 2.54
C ALA A 626 2.63 -0.72 1.76
N TYR A 627 2.06 0.50 1.71
CA TYR A 627 2.61 1.66 1.00
C TYR A 627 3.31 2.64 1.93
N VAL A 628 3.08 2.55 3.24
CA VAL A 628 3.62 3.51 4.22
C VAL A 628 5.14 3.41 4.32
N ASP A 629 5.71 2.22 4.19
CA ASP A 629 7.16 2.04 4.27
C ASP A 629 7.88 2.75 3.12
N GLU A 630 7.44 2.52 1.89
CA GLU A 630 8.00 3.20 0.71
C GLU A 630 7.80 4.70 0.78
N LEU A 631 6.64 5.16 1.26
CA LEU A 631 6.37 6.57 1.45
C LEU A 631 7.36 7.19 2.44
N LEU A 632 7.53 6.59 3.63
CA LEU A 632 8.41 7.11 4.67
C LEU A 632 9.88 7.06 4.23
N GLU A 633 10.30 6.04 3.48
CA GLU A 633 11.65 5.99 2.90
C GLU A 633 11.82 7.07 1.81
N ALA A 634 10.84 7.24 0.92
CA ALA A 634 10.87 8.21 -0.18
C ALA A 634 10.87 9.67 0.30
N LEU A 635 10.41 9.95 1.53
CA LEU A 635 10.51 11.28 2.13
C LEU A 635 11.96 11.80 2.23
N PHE A 636 12.95 10.90 2.22
CA PHE A 636 14.36 11.24 2.43
C PHE A 636 15.25 10.99 1.21
N VAL A 637 14.68 10.51 0.10
CA VAL A 637 15.42 10.23 -1.14
C VAL A 637 15.16 11.37 -2.12
N GLU A 638 16.19 12.17 -2.41
CA GLU A 638 16.16 13.21 -3.46
C GLU A 638 16.30 12.62 -4.87
#